data_AF-A0A5Q3QFE8-F1
#
_entry.id   AF-A0A5Q3QFE8-F1
#
_cell.length_a   1.000
_cell.length_b   1.000
_cell.length_c   1.000
_cell.angle_alpha   90.00
_cell.angle_beta   90.00
_cell.angle_gamma   90.00
#
_symmetry.space_group_name_H-M   'P 1'
#
loop_
_entity.id
_entity.type
_entity.pdbx_description
1 polymer ?
#
loop_
_entity_poly.entity_id
_entity_poly.type
_entity_poly.pdbx_seq_one_letter_code
_entity_poly.pdbx_strand_id
1 'polypeptide(L)'
;MRLFGHRLSIAAGIAVAMALAAAFTAPPDALQGNLQRLMYVHVPAAWIAFLAFGVTLIGSGLWLWRRDSRHDRLAAASAEVGVFFTGLTLALGSVWGKPVWGVWWTWDPRLVTTAIMFFVYLGYLALRRATVEPVARARRSAVFGIVAFVQVPIVHLSVLWWRTLHQPPTVLRPGHPTIDHAMLAALLLNLLAFTVLFVLLVRARMRLAAAEQEHELRDGERELAGAAVSAPRLKGAQQ
;
A
#
# COMPACT_ATOMS: atom_id res chain seq x y z
N MET A 1 -21.77 -11.41 -2.05
CA MET A 1 -20.49 -11.26 -2.80
C MET A 1 -19.43 -12.16 -2.16
N ARG A 2 -18.82 -13.09 -2.91
CA ARG A 2 -17.65 -13.85 -2.40
C ARG A 2 -16.43 -12.95 -2.51
N LEU A 3 -15.99 -12.34 -1.38
CA LEU A 3 -14.91 -11.34 -1.34
C LEU A 3 -13.62 -11.83 -2.04
N PHE A 4 -13.37 -13.13 -1.98
CA PHE A 4 -12.23 -13.78 -2.62
C PHE A 4 -12.69 -14.99 -3.43
N GLY A 5 -12.03 -15.28 -4.55
CA GLY A 5 -12.08 -16.63 -5.09
C GLY A 5 -11.35 -17.52 -4.10
N HIS A 6 -12.04 -18.49 -3.49
CA HIS A 6 -11.52 -19.33 -2.38
C HIS A 6 -10.09 -19.83 -2.62
N ARG A 7 -9.79 -20.21 -3.86
CA ARG A 7 -8.48 -20.69 -4.31
C ARG A 7 -7.36 -19.68 -4.12
N LEU A 8 -7.61 -18.39 -4.35
CA LEU A 8 -6.59 -17.34 -4.25
C LEU A 8 -6.28 -16.98 -2.79
N SER A 9 -7.28 -16.95 -1.91
CA SER A 9 -7.05 -16.77 -0.47
C SER A 9 -6.32 -17.95 0.15
N ILE A 10 -6.68 -19.17 -0.26
CA ILE A 10 -5.98 -20.38 0.19
C ILE A 10 -4.52 -20.35 -0.29
N ALA A 11 -4.28 -20.05 -1.58
CA ALA A 11 -2.93 -19.94 -2.11
C ALA A 11 -2.09 -18.87 -1.39
N ALA A 12 -2.69 -17.73 -1.03
CA ALA A 12 -2.02 -16.71 -0.24
C ALA A 12 -1.74 -17.16 1.19
N GLY A 13 -2.68 -17.86 1.84
CA GLY A 13 -2.45 -18.44 3.17
C GLY A 13 -1.29 -19.44 3.17
N ILE A 14 -1.23 -20.30 2.14
CA ILE A 14 -0.11 -21.24 1.94
C ILE A 14 1.19 -20.47 1.69
N ALA A 15 1.20 -19.45 0.83
CA ALA A 15 2.39 -18.64 0.56
C ALA A 15 2.92 -17.96 1.83
N VAL A 16 2.04 -17.39 2.67
CA VAL A 16 2.41 -16.79 3.95
C VAL A 16 2.97 -17.84 4.92
N ALA A 17 2.34 -19.01 5.02
CA ALA A 17 2.82 -20.10 5.87
C ALA A 17 4.23 -20.58 5.45
N MET A 18 4.46 -20.77 4.14
CA MET A 18 5.78 -21.14 3.62
C MET A 18 6.82 -20.06 3.85
N ALA A 19 6.44 -18.79 3.67
CA ALA A 19 7.31 -17.65 3.92
C ALA A 19 7.73 -17.55 5.40
N LEU A 20 6.79 -17.75 6.32
CA LEU A 20 7.09 -17.81 7.76
C LEU A 20 8.01 -18.99 8.08
N ALA A 21 7.73 -20.19 7.56
CA ALA A 21 8.59 -21.34 7.76
C ALA A 21 10.02 -21.07 7.30
N ALA A 22 10.20 -20.51 6.10
CA ALA A 22 11.52 -20.13 5.59
C ALA A 22 12.21 -19.05 6.44
N ALA A 23 11.45 -18.08 6.97
CA ALA A 23 11.98 -17.06 7.86
C ALA A 23 12.51 -17.64 9.18
N PHE A 24 11.94 -18.75 9.67
CA PHE A 24 12.38 -19.46 10.89
C PHE A 24 13.48 -20.49 10.65
N THR A 25 13.60 -21.03 9.43
CA THR A 25 14.65 -22.02 9.09
C THR A 25 15.91 -21.39 8.50
N ALA A 26 15.86 -20.15 8.03
CA ALA A 26 17.03 -19.44 7.55
C ALA A 26 18.13 -19.38 8.62
N PRO A 27 19.42 -19.45 8.22
CA PRO A 27 20.53 -19.37 9.16
C PRO A 27 20.55 -18.00 9.87
N PRO A 28 21.00 -17.93 11.13
CA PRO A 28 21.17 -16.67 11.83
C PRO A 28 22.28 -15.84 11.18
N ASP A 29 22.12 -14.51 11.24
CA ASP A 29 23.15 -13.59 10.77
C ASP A 29 24.39 -13.63 11.67
N ALA A 30 25.57 -13.42 11.10
CA ALA A 30 26.83 -13.50 11.84
C ALA A 30 26.97 -12.42 12.94
N LEU A 31 26.39 -11.23 12.74
CA LEU A 31 26.48 -10.11 13.68
C LEU A 31 25.20 -9.94 14.50
N GLN A 32 24.04 -10.03 13.85
CA GLN A 32 22.74 -9.80 14.49
C GLN A 32 22.10 -11.10 15.05
N GLY A 33 22.66 -12.27 14.76
CA GLY A 33 22.08 -13.54 15.19
C GLY A 33 20.65 -13.72 14.70
N ASN A 34 19.75 -14.12 15.61
CA ASN A 34 18.32 -14.31 15.30
C ASN A 34 17.55 -12.99 15.14
N LEU A 35 18.10 -11.85 15.55
CA LEU A 35 17.43 -10.55 15.39
C LEU A 35 17.20 -10.20 13.92
N GLN A 36 18.12 -10.63 13.05
CA GLN A 36 18.00 -10.46 11.61
C GLN A 36 16.70 -11.05 11.04
N ARG A 37 16.06 -12.03 11.70
CA ARG A 37 14.82 -12.62 11.17
C ARG A 37 13.70 -11.59 10.95
N LEU A 38 13.75 -10.45 11.66
CA LEU A 38 12.83 -9.34 11.42
C LEU A 38 12.94 -8.77 9.98
N MET A 39 14.09 -8.96 9.32
CA MET A 39 14.34 -8.66 7.91
C MET A 39 13.29 -9.27 6.99
N TYR A 40 12.89 -10.51 7.27
CA TYR A 40 11.96 -11.26 6.43
C TYR A 40 10.54 -10.68 6.45
N VAL A 41 10.23 -9.76 7.36
CA VAL A 41 8.95 -9.04 7.42
C VAL A 41 9.16 -7.57 7.06
N HIS A 42 10.17 -6.93 7.64
CA HIS A 42 10.46 -5.51 7.47
C HIS A 42 10.84 -5.15 6.01
N VAL A 43 11.76 -5.90 5.40
CA VAL A 43 12.24 -5.60 4.04
C VAL A 43 11.14 -5.83 2.99
N PRO A 44 10.39 -6.95 3.01
CA PRO A 44 9.22 -7.10 2.15
C PRO A 44 8.17 -6.01 2.35
N ALA A 45 7.88 -5.60 3.59
CA ALA A 45 6.95 -4.50 3.83
C ALA A 45 7.40 -3.20 3.16
N ALA A 46 8.69 -2.85 3.25
CA ALA A 46 9.27 -1.67 2.60
C ALA A 46 9.17 -1.74 1.07
N TRP A 47 9.46 -2.92 0.50
CA TRP A 47 9.40 -3.11 -0.95
C TRP A 47 7.97 -3.09 -1.48
N ILE A 48 7.02 -3.65 -0.73
CA ILE A 48 5.59 -3.54 -1.07
C ILE A 48 5.11 -2.09 -0.99
N ALA A 49 5.58 -1.29 -0.03
CA ALA A 49 5.25 0.14 -0.02
C ALA A 49 5.70 0.82 -1.32
N PHE A 50 6.93 0.58 -1.79
CA PHE A 50 7.41 1.12 -3.06
C PHE A 50 6.61 0.60 -4.27
N LEU A 51 6.33 -0.70 -4.32
CA LEU A 51 5.51 -1.31 -5.36
C LEU A 51 4.11 -0.68 -5.39
N ALA A 52 3.49 -0.51 -4.22
CA ALA A 52 2.16 0.06 -4.09
C ALA A 52 2.11 1.49 -4.64
N PHE A 53 3.10 2.31 -4.31
CA PHE A 53 3.20 3.67 -4.82
C PHE A 53 3.54 3.70 -6.32
N GLY A 54 4.30 2.73 -6.84
CA GLY A 54 4.50 2.53 -8.28
C GLY A 54 3.21 2.17 -9.01
N VAL A 55 2.38 1.31 -8.44
CA VAL A 55 1.04 1.00 -8.98
C VAL A 55 0.12 2.22 -8.87
N THR A 56 0.24 3.04 -7.82
CA THR A 56 -0.47 4.33 -7.72
C THR A 56 -0.07 5.28 -8.83
N LEU A 57 1.23 5.41 -9.13
CA LEU A 57 1.74 6.18 -10.27
C LEU A 57 1.11 5.69 -11.59
N ILE A 58 1.18 4.38 -11.85
CA ILE A 58 0.65 3.78 -13.08
C ILE A 58 -0.87 4.00 -13.19
N GLY A 59 -1.63 3.72 -12.12
CA GLY A 59 -3.08 3.94 -12.10
C GLY A 59 -3.45 5.40 -12.33
N SER A 60 -2.70 6.33 -11.74
CA SER A 60 -2.89 7.78 -11.91
C SER A 60 -2.64 8.21 -13.36
N GLY A 61 -1.54 7.76 -13.96
CA GLY A 61 -1.20 8.05 -15.36
C GLY A 61 -2.21 7.45 -16.34
N LEU A 62 -2.62 6.19 -16.12
CA LEU A 62 -3.64 5.54 -16.93
C LEU A 62 -5.00 6.23 -16.81
N TRP A 63 -5.38 6.72 -15.62
CA TRP A 63 -6.60 7.49 -15.47
C TRP A 63 -6.51 8.81 -16.25
N LEU A 64 -5.41 9.55 -16.16
CA LEU A 64 -5.26 10.81 -16.91
C LEU A 64 -5.36 10.62 -18.43
N TRP A 65 -4.84 9.49 -18.92
CA TRP A 65 -4.87 9.14 -20.34
C TRP A 65 -6.24 8.61 -20.80
N ARG A 66 -6.77 7.57 -20.14
CA ARG A 66 -7.97 6.84 -20.59
C ARG A 66 -9.28 7.33 -19.97
N ARG A 67 -9.22 8.07 -18.87
CA ARG A 67 -10.38 8.58 -18.10
C ARG A 67 -11.34 7.49 -17.60
N ASP A 68 -10.88 6.26 -17.49
CA ASP A 68 -11.66 5.14 -16.95
C ASP A 68 -11.50 5.03 -15.42
N SER A 69 -12.63 5.05 -14.71
CA SER A 69 -12.76 4.92 -13.25
C SER A 69 -12.03 3.70 -12.65
N ARG A 70 -11.80 2.64 -13.42
CA ARG A 70 -11.02 1.47 -12.97
C ARG A 70 -9.58 1.84 -12.58
N HIS A 71 -8.96 2.75 -13.33
CA HIS A 71 -7.58 3.18 -13.07
C HIS A 71 -7.49 4.09 -11.85
N ASP A 72 -8.51 4.94 -11.63
CA ASP A 72 -8.63 5.74 -10.41
C ASP A 72 -8.81 4.85 -9.17
N ARG A 73 -9.69 3.84 -9.24
CA ARG A 73 -9.86 2.84 -8.17
C ARG A 73 -8.57 2.08 -7.88
N LEU A 74 -7.82 1.71 -8.93
CA LEU A 74 -6.52 1.05 -8.78
C LEU A 74 -5.53 1.95 -8.03
N ALA A 75 -5.41 3.22 -8.44
CA ALA A 75 -4.50 4.16 -7.83
C ALA A 75 -4.84 4.41 -6.35
N ALA A 76 -6.12 4.59 -6.04
CA ALA A 76 -6.62 4.79 -4.68
C ALA A 76 -6.40 3.57 -3.79
N ALA A 77 -6.80 2.39 -4.25
CA ALA A 77 -6.64 1.13 -3.51
C ALA A 77 -5.17 0.82 -3.24
N SER A 78 -4.31 1.02 -4.24
CA SER A 78 -2.88 0.81 -4.09
C SER A 78 -2.25 1.79 -3.11
N ALA A 79 -2.65 3.07 -3.13
CA ALA A 79 -2.14 4.07 -2.20
C ALA A 79 -2.50 3.74 -0.74
N GLU A 80 -3.73 3.28 -0.50
CA GLU A 80 -4.21 2.88 0.83
C GLU A 80 -3.41 1.70 1.38
N VAL A 81 -3.18 0.67 0.55
CA VAL A 81 -2.34 -0.47 0.92
C VAL A 81 -0.88 -0.05 1.11
N GLY A 82 -0.36 0.86 0.27
CA GLY A 82 1.00 1.40 0.39
C GLY A 82 1.23 2.17 1.69
N VAL A 83 0.26 2.98 2.12
CA VAL A 83 0.30 3.67 3.42
C VAL A 83 0.38 2.66 4.56
N PHE A 84 -0.45 1.61 4.54
CA PHE A 84 -0.39 0.55 5.55
C PHE A 84 1.00 -0.09 5.63
N PHE A 85 1.57 -0.52 4.50
CA PHE A 85 2.89 -1.14 4.48
C PHE A 85 4.02 -0.18 4.84
N THR A 86 3.89 1.12 4.54
CA THR A 86 4.84 2.14 4.97
C THR A 86 4.80 2.31 6.49
N GLY A 87 3.61 2.41 7.08
CA GLY A 87 3.45 2.46 8.54
C GLY A 87 3.99 1.22 9.23
N LEU A 88 3.72 0.03 8.67
CA LEU A 88 4.29 -1.23 9.15
C LEU A 88 5.82 -1.23 9.06
N THR A 89 6.38 -0.71 7.98
CA THR A 89 7.84 -0.58 7.80
C THR A 89 8.45 0.31 8.88
N LEU A 90 7.84 1.47 9.16
CA LEU A 90 8.30 2.38 10.22
C LEU A 90 8.23 1.72 11.61
N ALA A 91 7.12 1.05 11.92
CA ALA A 91 6.95 0.36 13.20
C ALA A 91 7.97 -0.78 13.38
N LEU A 92 8.09 -1.66 12.38
CA LEU A 92 9.06 -2.76 12.40
C LEU A 92 10.50 -2.23 12.44
N GLY A 93 10.79 -1.16 11.69
CA GLY A 93 12.09 -0.51 11.69
C GLY A 93 12.45 0.06 13.05
N SER A 94 11.48 0.64 13.78
CA SER A 94 11.68 1.13 15.14
C SER A 94 11.97 0.00 16.13
N VAL A 95 11.21 -1.10 16.04
CA VAL A 95 11.43 -2.32 16.84
C VAL A 95 12.80 -2.92 16.57
N TRP A 96 13.25 -2.93 15.32
CA TRP A 96 14.58 -3.41 14.95
C TRP A 96 15.70 -2.46 15.40
N GLY A 97 15.46 -1.15 15.28
CA GLY A 97 16.42 -0.11 15.65
C GLY A 97 16.78 -0.15 17.13
N LYS A 98 15.82 -0.48 18.02
CA LYS A 98 16.07 -0.50 19.46
C LYS A 98 17.23 -1.43 19.88
N PRO A 99 17.27 -2.72 19.51
CA PRO A 99 18.40 -3.59 19.81
C PRO A 99 19.65 -3.35 18.94
N VAL A 100 19.52 -2.86 17.70
CA VAL A 100 20.68 -2.68 16.79
C VAL A 100 21.41 -1.35 17.03
N TRP A 101 20.68 -0.28 17.31
CA TRP A 101 21.21 1.09 17.45
C TRP A 101 21.03 1.66 18.86
N GLY A 102 20.37 0.93 19.77
CA GLY A 102 20.08 1.40 21.13
C GLY A 102 18.87 2.34 21.25
N VAL A 103 18.29 2.79 20.13
CA VAL A 103 17.23 3.81 20.07
C VAL A 103 16.08 3.39 19.15
N TRP A 104 14.86 3.78 19.49
CA TRP A 104 13.66 3.53 18.68
C TRP A 104 13.57 4.41 17.43
N TRP A 105 14.20 5.59 17.49
CA TRP A 105 14.22 6.57 16.41
C TRP A 105 15.54 7.33 16.43
N THR A 106 15.99 7.68 15.23
CA THR A 106 17.12 8.56 14.98
C THR A 106 16.81 9.38 13.73
N TRP A 107 17.45 10.54 13.58
CA TRP A 107 17.26 11.43 12.43
C TRP A 107 18.08 10.98 11.21
N ASP A 108 18.11 9.67 10.98
CA ASP A 108 18.77 9.07 9.83
C ASP A 108 18.03 9.43 8.54
N PRO A 109 18.74 9.76 7.44
CA PRO A 109 18.12 10.17 6.18
C PRO A 109 17.10 9.17 5.63
N ARG A 110 17.34 7.86 5.73
CA ARG A 110 16.36 6.83 5.28
C ARG A 110 15.10 6.88 6.12
N LEU A 111 15.24 6.98 7.44
CA LEU A 111 14.12 7.00 8.37
C LEU A 111 13.24 8.24 8.12
N VAL A 112 13.87 9.41 8.07
CA VAL A 112 13.18 10.69 7.87
C VAL A 112 12.47 10.73 6.51
N THR A 113 13.16 10.36 5.43
CA THR A 113 12.54 10.34 4.09
C THR A 113 11.38 9.34 4.01
N THR A 114 11.48 8.18 4.68
CA THR A 114 10.38 7.20 4.74
C THR A 114 9.18 7.75 5.53
N ALA A 115 9.41 8.46 6.63
CA ALA A 115 8.34 9.14 7.37
C ALA A 115 7.69 10.25 6.55
N ILE A 116 8.46 11.06 5.82
CA ILE A 116 7.92 12.06 4.89
C ILE A 116 7.06 11.40 3.82
N MET A 117 7.55 10.32 3.21
CA MET A 117 6.76 9.54 2.23
C MET A 117 5.44 9.06 2.82
N PHE A 118 5.43 8.55 4.06
CA PHE A 118 4.22 8.14 4.76
C PHE A 118 3.21 9.28 4.88
N PHE A 119 3.63 10.45 5.37
CA PHE A 119 2.74 11.61 5.53
C PHE A 119 2.28 12.21 4.18
N VAL A 120 3.12 12.19 3.15
CA VAL A 120 2.74 12.62 1.80
C VAL A 120 1.60 11.75 1.26
N TYR A 121 1.68 10.42 1.43
CA TYR A 121 0.61 9.53 0.97
C TYR A 121 -0.62 9.52 1.89
N LEU A 122 -0.49 9.83 3.18
CA LEU A 122 -1.64 10.20 4.01
C LEU A 122 -2.32 11.46 3.48
N GLY A 123 -1.54 12.46 3.07
CA GLY A 123 -2.03 13.67 2.39
C GLY A 123 -2.77 13.36 1.08
N TYR A 124 -2.25 12.43 0.27
CA TYR A 124 -2.93 11.93 -0.94
C TYR A 124 -4.32 11.36 -0.60
N LEU A 125 -4.44 10.52 0.44
CA LEU A 125 -5.71 9.94 0.87
C LEU A 125 -6.66 11.00 1.45
N ALA A 126 -6.12 11.96 2.22
CA ALA A 126 -6.89 13.07 2.76
C ALA A 126 -7.48 13.95 1.64
N LEU A 127 -6.67 14.30 0.62
CA LEU A 127 -7.11 15.05 -0.56
C LEU A 127 -8.25 14.33 -1.29
N ARG A 128 -8.15 13.00 -1.42
CA ARG A 128 -9.21 12.18 -2.01
C ARG A 128 -10.52 12.28 -1.23
N ARG A 129 -10.44 12.14 0.10
CA ARG A 129 -11.62 12.18 0.98
C ARG A 129 -12.25 13.57 1.03
N ALA A 130 -11.45 14.64 0.97
CA ALA A 130 -11.93 16.01 1.00
C ALA A 130 -12.57 16.47 -0.32
N THR A 131 -12.29 15.80 -1.43
CA THR A 131 -12.85 16.18 -2.74
C THR A 131 -14.13 15.39 -3.03
N VAL A 132 -15.28 16.08 -2.99
CA VAL A 132 -16.60 15.46 -3.20
C VAL A 132 -16.83 15.08 -4.67
N GLU A 133 -16.58 16.01 -5.60
CA GLU A 133 -16.87 15.79 -7.02
C GLU A 133 -15.96 14.68 -7.61
N PRO A 134 -16.52 13.57 -8.15
CA PRO A 134 -15.74 12.39 -8.50
C PRO A 134 -14.62 12.61 -9.52
N VAL A 135 -14.85 13.42 -10.55
CA VAL A 135 -13.89 13.65 -11.63
C VAL A 135 -12.74 14.54 -11.14
N ALA A 136 -13.04 15.59 -10.39
CA ALA A 136 -12.05 16.46 -9.76
C ALA A 136 -11.24 15.70 -8.70
N ARG A 137 -11.88 14.82 -7.92
CA ARG A 137 -11.20 13.92 -6.98
C ARG A 137 -10.18 13.07 -7.71
N ALA A 138 -10.60 12.35 -8.74
CA ALA A 138 -9.72 11.50 -9.52
C ALA A 138 -8.59 12.32 -10.19
N ARG A 139 -8.89 13.51 -10.72
CA ARG A 139 -7.89 14.40 -11.34
C ARG A 139 -6.84 14.90 -10.37
N ARG A 140 -7.27 15.53 -9.28
CA ARG A 140 -6.36 16.12 -8.28
C ARG A 140 -5.49 15.05 -7.67
N SER A 141 -6.07 13.90 -7.35
CA SER A 141 -5.33 12.79 -6.77
C SER A 141 -4.40 12.14 -7.77
N ALA A 142 -4.79 11.94 -9.04
CA ALA A 142 -3.87 11.40 -10.04
C ALA A 142 -2.62 12.28 -10.19
N VAL A 143 -2.79 13.60 -10.28
CA VAL A 143 -1.66 14.55 -10.34
C VAL A 143 -0.82 14.46 -9.07
N PHE A 144 -1.45 14.50 -7.90
CA PHE A 144 -0.74 14.38 -6.62
C PHE A 144 0.04 13.06 -6.54
N GLY A 145 -0.56 11.93 -6.91
CA GLY A 145 0.05 10.60 -6.84
C GLY A 145 1.27 10.47 -7.75
N ILE A 146 1.24 11.07 -8.94
CA ILE A 146 2.39 11.12 -9.85
C ILE A 146 3.54 11.91 -9.20
N VAL A 147 3.25 13.11 -8.67
CA VAL A 147 4.27 13.94 -8.02
C VAL A 147 4.82 13.27 -6.76
N ALA A 148 3.94 12.69 -5.94
CA ALA A 148 4.29 12.01 -4.70
C ALA A 148 5.19 10.79 -4.93
N PHE A 149 5.15 10.16 -6.11
CA PHE A 149 6.02 9.04 -6.43
C PHE A 149 7.51 9.39 -6.36
N VAL A 150 7.89 10.67 -6.51
CA VAL A 150 9.29 11.12 -6.34
C VAL A 150 9.87 10.76 -4.97
N GLN A 151 9.03 10.55 -3.95
CA GLN A 151 9.47 10.10 -2.64
C GLN A 151 10.09 8.70 -2.68
N VAL A 152 9.63 7.81 -3.56
CA VAL A 152 10.15 6.43 -3.67
C VAL A 152 11.63 6.40 -4.03
N PRO A 153 12.11 7.05 -5.12
CA PRO A 153 13.54 7.09 -5.43
C PRO A 153 14.33 7.88 -4.38
N ILE A 154 13.77 8.95 -3.80
CA ILE A 154 14.44 9.70 -2.72
C ILE A 154 14.72 8.79 -1.52
N VAL A 155 13.69 8.07 -1.07
CA VAL A 155 13.85 7.08 -0.01
C VAL A 155 14.85 6.04 -0.47
N HIS A 156 14.66 5.40 -1.63
CA HIS A 156 15.49 4.29 -2.11
C HIS A 156 17.00 4.63 -2.08
N LEU A 157 17.34 5.77 -2.67
CA LEU A 157 18.70 6.24 -2.87
C LEU A 157 19.29 6.98 -1.65
N SER A 158 18.49 7.22 -0.60
CA SER A 158 18.95 7.96 0.59
C SER A 158 20.18 7.34 1.25
N VAL A 159 20.33 6.01 1.19
CA VAL A 159 21.47 5.28 1.77
C VAL A 159 22.74 5.38 0.93
N LEU A 160 22.63 5.84 -0.32
CA LEU A 160 23.76 6.10 -1.21
C LEU A 160 24.14 7.58 -1.18
N TRP A 161 23.16 8.46 -1.08
CA TRP A 161 23.37 9.91 -1.11
C TRP A 161 23.91 10.48 0.20
N TRP A 162 23.58 9.87 1.34
CA TRP A 162 24.02 10.35 2.65
C TRP A 162 24.68 9.27 3.48
N ARG A 163 25.54 9.71 4.41
CA ARG A 163 26.05 8.85 5.48
C ARG A 163 24.89 8.49 6.40
N THR A 164 24.65 7.19 6.55
CA THR A 164 23.48 6.65 7.23
C THR A 164 23.91 5.55 8.21
N LEU A 165 23.15 5.40 9.29
CA LEU A 165 23.21 4.21 10.16
C LEU A 165 22.55 3.00 9.51
N HIS A 166 21.65 3.25 8.54
CA HIS A 166 20.99 2.22 7.80
C HIS A 166 21.99 1.52 6.87
N GLN A 167 21.99 0.20 6.91
CA GLN A 167 22.85 -0.61 6.06
C GLN A 167 22.65 -0.31 4.56
N PRO A 168 23.74 -0.29 3.75
CA PRO A 168 23.66 -0.26 2.30
C PRO A 168 22.89 -1.46 1.73
N PRO A 169 22.40 -1.39 0.48
CA PRO A 169 21.66 -2.48 -0.12
C PRO A 169 22.53 -3.73 -0.30
N THR A 170 22.01 -4.89 0.12
CA THR A 170 22.67 -6.20 -0.03
C THR A 170 22.16 -7.00 -1.23
N VAL A 171 20.95 -6.69 -1.73
CA VAL A 171 20.31 -7.38 -2.86
C VAL A 171 20.41 -6.55 -4.14
N LEU A 172 19.81 -5.35 -4.15
CA LEU A 172 19.82 -4.44 -5.30
C LEU A 172 21.03 -3.50 -5.21
N ARG A 173 22.21 -4.00 -5.61
CA ARG A 173 23.48 -3.27 -5.60
C ARG A 173 24.26 -3.51 -6.90
N PRO A 174 25.23 -2.64 -7.26
CA PRO A 174 26.20 -2.96 -8.31
C PRO A 174 27.00 -4.22 -7.91
N GLY A 175 27.04 -5.21 -8.82
CA GLY A 175 27.70 -6.50 -8.60
C GLY A 175 26.77 -7.59 -8.05
N HIS A 176 27.36 -8.66 -7.49
CA HIS A 176 26.60 -9.77 -6.91
C HIS A 176 25.99 -9.41 -5.55
N PRO A 177 24.84 -10.01 -5.18
CA PRO A 177 24.28 -9.87 -3.83
C PRO A 177 25.29 -10.27 -2.76
N THR A 178 25.36 -9.50 -1.67
CA THR A 178 26.28 -9.74 -0.55
C THR A 178 25.56 -10.30 0.67
N ILE A 179 24.59 -11.18 0.42
CA ILE A 179 23.78 -11.86 1.42
C ILE A 179 23.90 -13.37 1.19
N ASP A 180 23.89 -14.14 2.27
CA ASP A 180 23.89 -15.60 2.17
C ASP A 180 22.72 -16.11 1.30
N HIS A 181 22.96 -17.17 0.52
CA HIS A 181 22.00 -17.67 -0.45
C HIS A 181 20.73 -18.21 0.20
N ALA A 182 20.82 -18.84 1.38
CA ALA A 182 19.66 -19.33 2.11
C ALA A 182 18.86 -18.16 2.71
N MET A 183 19.54 -17.14 3.24
CA MET A 183 18.88 -15.90 3.71
C MET A 183 18.19 -15.16 2.55
N LEU A 184 18.84 -15.09 1.38
CA LEU A 184 18.26 -14.48 0.18
C LEU A 184 17.02 -15.26 -0.30
N ALA A 185 17.09 -16.58 -0.35
CA ALA A 185 15.94 -17.41 -0.74
C ALA A 185 14.76 -17.21 0.22
N ALA A 186 15.00 -17.17 1.54
CA ALA A 186 13.96 -16.88 2.52
C ALA A 186 13.38 -15.47 2.36
N LEU A 187 14.23 -14.47 2.08
CA LEU A 187 13.79 -13.10 1.82
C LEU A 187 12.92 -13.00 0.57
N LEU A 188 13.32 -13.64 -0.54
CA LEU A 188 12.57 -13.64 -1.78
C LEU A 188 11.23 -14.38 -1.65
N LEU A 189 11.18 -15.47 -0.88
CA LEU A 189 9.93 -16.17 -0.60
C LEU A 189 8.96 -15.30 0.22
N ASN A 190 9.47 -14.58 1.23
CA ASN A 190 8.65 -13.62 1.98
C ASN A 190 8.19 -12.45 1.11
N LEU A 191 9.06 -11.91 0.26
CA LEU A 191 8.69 -10.89 -0.72
C LEU A 191 7.58 -11.37 -1.66
N LEU A 192 7.66 -12.61 -2.14
CA LEU A 192 6.62 -13.20 -2.98
C LEU A 192 5.29 -13.30 -2.22
N ALA A 193 5.29 -13.80 -0.98
CA ALA A 193 4.09 -13.91 -0.15
C ALA A 193 3.46 -12.53 0.11
N PHE A 194 4.27 -11.53 0.44
CA PHE A 194 3.84 -10.15 0.62
C PHE A 194 3.30 -9.53 -0.67
N THR A 195 3.86 -9.88 -1.83
CA THR A 195 3.37 -9.43 -3.14
C THR A 195 2.01 -10.05 -3.46
N VAL A 196 1.83 -11.34 -3.18
CA VAL A 196 0.52 -12.01 -3.31
C VAL A 196 -0.52 -11.37 -2.39
N LEU A 197 -0.13 -11.09 -1.13
CA LEU A 197 -0.99 -10.39 -0.16
C LEU A 197 -1.35 -8.99 -0.65
N PHE A 198 -0.40 -8.23 -1.17
CA PHE A 198 -0.63 -6.91 -1.76
C PHE A 198 -1.67 -6.98 -2.89
N VAL A 199 -1.50 -7.90 -3.86
CA VAL A 199 -2.44 -8.08 -4.96
C VAL A 199 -3.84 -8.42 -4.44
N LEU A 200 -3.94 -9.25 -3.40
CA LEU A 200 -5.20 -9.59 -2.77
C LEU A 200 -5.88 -8.39 -2.12
N LEU A 201 -5.14 -7.61 -1.33
CA LEU A 201 -5.66 -6.43 -0.64
C LEU A 201 -6.12 -5.37 -1.65
N VAL A 202 -5.33 -5.08 -2.69
CA VAL A 202 -5.71 -4.13 -3.73
C VAL A 202 -6.95 -4.60 -4.49
N ARG A 203 -7.02 -5.87 -4.87
CA ARG A 203 -8.22 -6.43 -5.54
C ARG A 203 -9.45 -6.35 -4.66
N ALA A 204 -9.33 -6.68 -3.38
CA ALA A 204 -10.43 -6.59 -2.42
C ALA A 204 -10.91 -5.14 -2.28
N ARG A 205 -9.98 -4.19 -2.11
CA ARG A 205 -10.31 -2.77 -1.96
C ARG A 205 -10.93 -2.16 -3.21
N MET A 206 -10.45 -2.53 -4.40
CA MET A 206 -11.05 -2.11 -5.68
C MET A 206 -12.49 -2.64 -5.85
N ARG A 207 -12.74 -3.88 -5.44
CA ARG A 207 -14.10 -4.47 -5.45
C ARG A 207 -15.03 -3.76 -4.49
N LEU A 208 -14.54 -3.47 -3.28
CA LEU A 208 -15.27 -2.67 -2.31
C LEU A 208 -15.61 -1.29 -2.87
N ALA A 209 -14.64 -0.59 -3.45
CA ALA A 209 -14.85 0.72 -4.06
C ALA A 209 -15.87 0.70 -5.22
N ALA A 210 -15.87 -0.37 -6.02
CA ALA A 210 -16.86 -0.52 -7.09
C ALA A 210 -18.28 -0.76 -6.53
N ALA A 211 -18.41 -1.54 -5.46
CA ALA A 211 -19.68 -1.79 -4.81
C ALA A 211 -20.22 -0.55 -4.05
N GLU A 212 -19.34 0.22 -3.41
CA GLU A 212 -19.68 1.51 -2.79
C GLU A 212 -20.26 2.47 -3.84
N GLN A 213 -19.59 2.59 -5.00
CA GLN A 213 -20.08 3.42 -6.11
C GLN A 213 -21.42 2.95 -6.68
N GLU A 214 -21.62 1.64 -6.82
CA GLU A 214 -22.89 1.09 -7.29
C GLU A 214 -24.04 1.36 -6.29
N HIS A 215 -23.75 1.30 -5.00
CA HIS A 215 -24.73 1.62 -3.95
C HIS A 215 -25.11 3.10 -3.95
N GLU A 216 -24.14 4.01 -4.04
CA GLU A 216 -24.37 5.46 -4.13
C GLU A 216 -25.26 5.83 -5.34
N LEU A 217 -25.04 5.19 -6.49
CA LEU A 217 -25.86 5.40 -7.68
C LEU A 217 -27.31 4.91 -7.47
N ARG A 218 -27.49 3.73 -6.87
CA ARG A 218 -28.82 3.16 -6.57
C ARG A 218 -29.60 3.99 -5.56
N ASP A 219 -28.94 4.53 -4.55
CA ASP A 219 -29.59 5.41 -3.56
C ASP A 219 -30.01 6.74 -4.18
N GLY A 220 -29.17 7.32 -5.04
CA GLY A 220 -29.54 8.53 -5.80
C GLY A 220 -30.73 8.29 -6.74
N GLU A 221 -30.79 7.15 -7.43
CA GLU A 221 -31.95 6.78 -8.25
C GLU A 221 -33.24 6.62 -7.43
N ARG A 222 -33.16 6.06 -6.22
CA ARG A 222 -34.30 5.92 -5.30
C ARG A 222 -34.80 7.27 -4.79
N GLU A 223 -33.90 8.20 -4.48
CA GLU A 223 -34.27 9.56 -4.06
C GLU A 223 -34.99 10.33 -5.18
N LEU A 224 -34.48 10.22 -6.42
CA LEU A 224 -35.13 10.78 -7.61
C LEU A 224 -36.50 10.16 -7.88
N ALA A 225 -36.65 8.84 -7.72
CA ALA A 225 -37.93 8.16 -7.87
C ALA A 225 -38.95 8.52 -6.77
N GLY A 226 -38.49 8.73 -5.53
CA GLY A 226 -39.33 9.18 -4.41
C GLY A 226 -39.88 10.59 -4.60
N ALA A 227 -39.12 11.48 -5.25
CA ALA A 227 -39.55 12.84 -5.59
C ALA A 227 -40.64 12.89 -6.68
N ALA A 228 -40.81 11.82 -7.47
CA ALA A 228 -41.85 11.73 -8.50
C ALA A 228 -43.23 11.32 -7.95
N VAL A 229 -43.30 10.87 -6.68
CA VAL A 229 -44.56 10.52 -6.03
C VAL A 229 -45.19 11.79 -5.45
N SER A 230 -46.02 12.48 -6.24
CA SER A 230 -46.88 13.52 -5.71
C SER A 230 -47.90 12.92 -4.74
N ALA A 231 -48.03 13.50 -3.55
CA ALA A 231 -49.05 13.10 -2.59
C ALA A 231 -50.45 13.11 -3.25
N PRO A 232 -51.32 12.10 -2.98
CA PRO A 232 -52.67 12.09 -3.54
C PRO A 232 -53.40 13.37 -3.14
N ARG A 233 -53.92 14.12 -4.12
CA ARG A 233 -54.79 15.26 -3.82
C ARG A 233 -56.10 14.70 -3.27
N LEU A 234 -56.25 14.72 -1.95
CA LEU A 234 -57.53 14.42 -1.30
C LEU A 234 -58.54 15.48 -1.71
N LYS A 235 -59.42 15.14 -2.66
CA LYS A 235 -60.62 15.93 -2.96
C LYS A 235 -61.61 15.71 -1.81
N GLY A 236 -61.81 16.72 -0.98
CA GLY A 236 -62.92 16.76 -0.03
C GLY A 236 -62.49 16.94 1.42
N ALA A 237 -62.19 18.16 1.80
CA ALA A 237 -62.30 18.63 3.18
C ALA A 237 -62.69 20.12 3.16
N GLN A 238 -63.85 20.40 2.58
CA GLN A 238 -64.62 21.61 2.85
C GLN A 238 -66.05 21.17 3.12
N GLN A 239 -66.34 20.90 4.38
CA GLN A 239 -67.62 21.17 5.02
C GLN A 239 -67.32 21.67 6.42
#